data_AF-C5ARR6-F1
#
_entry.id   AF-C5ARR6-F1
#
_cell.length_a   1.000
_cell.length_b   1.000
_cell.length_c   1.000
_cell.angle_alpha   90.00
_cell.angle_beta   90.00
_cell.angle_gamma   90.00
#
_symmetry.space_group_name_H-M   'P 1'
#
loop_
_entity.id
_entity.type
_entity.pdbx_description
1 polymer ?
#
loop_
_entity_poly.entity_id
_entity_poly.type
_entity_poly.pdbx_seq_one_letter_code
_entity_poly.pdbx_strand_id
1 'polypeptide(L)' 'MRLSARGVQRMSSDDAPDAFAVGRVISVELIDGGRTLGVRLEKADGTEAVVLLPQSVAGDLHRQMAAVLSSAG' A
#
# COMPACT_ATOMS: atom_id res chain seq x y z
N MET A 1 -39.16 23.70 8.77
CA MET A 1 -37.86 23.72 8.08
C MET A 1 -36.77 23.78 9.14
N ARG A 2 -36.10 22.67 9.45
CA ARG A 2 -34.99 22.60 10.41
C ARG A 2 -33.73 22.18 9.66
N LEU A 3 -32.72 23.04 9.69
CA LEU A 3 -31.39 22.77 9.16
C LEU A 3 -30.70 21.79 10.12
N SER A 4 -30.50 20.54 9.68
CA SER A 4 -29.63 19.59 10.39
C SER A 4 -28.18 19.93 10.07
N ALA A 5 -27.41 20.30 11.09
CA ALA A 5 -25.97 20.49 11.00
C ALA A 5 -25.32 19.20 10.50
N ARG A 6 -24.55 19.29 9.40
CA ARG A 6 -23.69 18.21 8.94
C ARG A 6 -22.69 17.90 10.04
N GLY A 7 -22.75 16.70 10.59
CA GLY A 7 -21.75 16.20 11.52
C GLY A 7 -20.39 16.24 10.85
N VAL A 8 -19.46 17.00 11.42
CA VAL A 8 -18.04 16.87 11.12
C VAL A 8 -17.65 15.49 11.63
N GLN A 9 -17.51 14.55 10.71
CA GLN A 9 -17.08 13.19 11.02
C GLN A 9 -15.65 13.29 11.54
N ARG A 10 -15.47 13.03 12.84
CA ARG A 10 -14.14 12.91 13.43
C ARG A 10 -13.47 11.73 12.72
N MET A 11 -12.45 12.02 11.92
CA MET A 11 -11.51 11.01 11.45
C MET A 11 -10.83 10.46 12.71
N SER A 12 -11.15 9.21 13.06
CA SER A 12 -10.48 8.51 14.15
C SER A 12 -9.05 8.26 13.71
N SER A 13 -8.06 8.65 14.52
CA SER A 13 -6.63 8.43 14.23
C SER A 13 -6.21 6.97 14.39
N ASP A 14 -7.15 6.03 14.26
CA ASP A 14 -6.97 4.59 14.46
C ASP A 14 -7.18 3.83 13.14
N ASP A 15 -7.08 4.54 12.01
CA ASP A 15 -7.01 3.97 10.67
C ASP A 15 -5.66 3.26 10.54
N ALA A 16 -5.54 2.06 11.13
CA ALA A 16 -4.55 1.09 10.69
C ALA A 16 -4.65 1.03 9.15
N PRO A 17 -3.53 1.07 8.42
CA PRO A 17 -3.58 1.05 6.96
C PRO A 17 -4.43 -0.14 6.54
N ASP A 18 -5.52 0.12 5.79
CA ASP A 18 -6.42 -0.92 5.30
C ASP A 18 -5.58 -1.90 4.47
N ALA A 19 -5.23 -3.02 5.09
CA ALA A 19 -4.50 -4.08 4.43
C ALA A 19 -5.47 -4.76 3.47
N PHE A 20 -5.55 -4.25 2.24
CA PHE A 20 -6.43 -4.81 1.20
C PHE A 20 -6.11 -6.27 0.86
N ALA A 21 -4.84 -6.68 1.08
CA ALA A 21 -4.42 -8.08 1.04
C ALA A 21 -3.14 -8.29 1.85
N VAL A 22 -3.02 -9.42 2.53
CA VAL A 22 -1.75 -9.94 3.05
C VAL A 22 -1.30 -11.03 2.09
N GLY A 23 -0.12 -10.84 1.49
CA GLY A 23 0.49 -11.82 0.59
C GLY A 23 1.98 -11.94 0.86
N ARG A 24 2.51 -13.14 0.70
CA ARG A 24 3.95 -13.38 0.80
C ARG A 24 4.61 -12.87 -0.46
N VAL A 25 5.61 -12.00 -0.32
CA VAL A 25 6.46 -11.60 -1.46
C VAL A 25 7.27 -12.82 -1.92
N ILE A 26 7.09 -13.22 -3.17
CA ILE A 26 7.81 -14.31 -3.82
C ILE A 26 9.07 -13.76 -4.49
N SER A 27 8.91 -12.71 -5.31
CA SER A 27 10.03 -12.08 -6.03
C SER A 27 9.77 -10.60 -6.27
N VAL A 28 10.86 -9.87 -6.48
CA VAL A 28 10.88 -8.45 -6.83
C VAL A 28 11.90 -8.24 -7.94
N GLU A 29 11.47 -7.66 -9.06
CA GLU A 29 12.29 -7.51 -10.26
C GLU A 29 12.08 -6.15 -10.91
N LEU A 30 13.13 -5.62 -11.54
CA LEU A 30 13.02 -4.44 -12.41
C LEU A 30 12.82 -4.91 -13.85
N ILE A 31 11.74 -4.47 -14.47
CA ILE A 31 11.37 -4.79 -15.86
C ILE A 31 11.27 -3.51 -16.71
N ASP A 32 10.92 -3.65 -17.99
CA ASP A 32 10.75 -2.53 -18.93
C ASP A 32 11.96 -1.58 -19.03
N GLY A 33 13.17 -2.15 -18.93
CA GLY A 33 14.42 -1.39 -18.93
C GLY A 33 14.67 -0.64 -17.61
N GLY A 34 14.09 -1.10 -16.51
CA GLY A 34 14.26 -0.52 -15.17
C GLY A 34 13.16 0.46 -14.77
N ARG A 35 12.20 0.75 -15.64
CA ARG A 35 11.15 1.76 -15.41
C ARG A 35 9.97 1.26 -14.57
N THR A 36 9.85 -0.06 -14.42
CA THR A 36 8.75 -0.70 -13.70
C THR A 36 9.32 -1.69 -12.69
N LEU A 37 8.87 -1.61 -11.44
CA LEU A 37 9.10 -2.61 -10.42
C LEU A 37 7.95 -3.62 -10.47
N GLY A 38 8.26 -4.87 -10.75
CA GLY A 38 7.33 -5.99 -10.64
C GLY A 38 7.48 -6.67 -9.29
N VAL A 39 6.36 -6.83 -8.57
CA VAL A 39 6.31 -7.55 -7.30
C VAL A 39 5.36 -8.72 -7.45
N ARG A 40 5.89 -9.93 -7.31
CA ARG A 40 5.10 -11.16 -7.34
C ARG A 40 4.76 -11.59 -5.92
N LEU A 41 3.48 -11.87 -5.69
CA LEU A 41 2.89 -12.14 -4.39
C LEU A 41 2.16 -13.49 -4.41
N GLU A 42 2.28 -14.26 -3.36
CA GLU A 42 1.37 -15.36 -3.05
C GLU A 42 0.25 -14.85 -2.15
N LYS A 43 -1.01 -14.99 -2.57
CA LYS A 43 -2.18 -14.66 -1.75
C LYS A 43 -2.45 -15.78 -0.74
N ALA A 44 -3.26 -15.47 0.28
CA ALA A 44 -3.64 -16.44 1.31
C ALA A 44 -4.39 -17.69 0.78
N ASP A 45 -5.02 -17.59 -0.40
CA ASP A 45 -5.67 -18.70 -1.09
C ASP A 45 -4.68 -19.58 -1.89
N GLY A 46 -3.38 -19.30 -1.81
CA GLY A 46 -2.30 -20.00 -2.51
C GLY A 46 -2.14 -19.60 -3.98
N THR A 47 -2.95 -18.66 -4.49
CA THR A 47 -2.83 -18.19 -5.88
C THR A 47 -1.95 -16.95 -5.96
N GLU A 48 -1.34 -16.73 -7.12
CA GLU A 48 -0.38 -15.66 -7.31
C GLU A 48 -1.01 -14.37 -7.85
N ALA A 49 -0.44 -13.24 -7.47
CA ALA A 49 -0.76 -11.92 -8.02
C ALA A 49 0.54 -11.18 -8.35
N VAL A 50 0.46 -10.27 -9.33
CA VAL A 50 1.57 -9.40 -9.69
C VAL A 50 1.12 -7.95 -9.55
N VAL A 51 1.92 -7.17 -8.82
CA VAL A 51 1.76 -5.72 -8.70
C VAL A 51 2.86 -5.07 -9.55
N LEU A 52 2.45 -4.18 -10.45
CA LEU A 52 3.35 -3.43 -11.31
C LEU A 52 3.36 -1.96 -10.88
N LEU A 53 4.53 -1.46 -10.51
CA LEU A 53 4.70 -0.11 -10.01
C LEU A 53 5.66 0.65 -10.93
N PRO A 54 5.26 1.80 -11.48
CA PRO A 54 6.22 2.72 -12.09
C PRO A 54 7.30 3.09 -11.08
N GLN A 55 8.54 3.25 -11.54
CA GLN A 55 9.70 3.50 -10.66
C GLN A 55 9.51 4.72 -9.75
N SER A 56 8.83 5.76 -10.22
CA SER A 56 8.48 6.94 -9.41
C SER A 56 7.61 6.57 -8.21
N VAL A 57 6.54 5.81 -8.45
CA VAL A 57 5.61 5.33 -7.41
C VAL A 57 6.31 4.35 -6.47
N ALA A 58 7.16 3.46 -6.98
CA ALA A 58 7.95 2.54 -6.15
C ALA A 58 8.90 3.28 -5.21
N GLY A 59 9.56 4.35 -5.69
CA GLY A 59 10.41 5.20 -4.87
C GLY A 59 9.64 5.92 -3.77
N ASP A 60 8.44 6.39 -4.07
CA ASP A 60 7.55 7.05 -3.10
C ASP A 60 7.06 6.06 -2.04
N LEU A 61 6.63 4.87 -2.47
CA LEU A 61 6.21 3.77 -1.59
C LEU A 61 7.33 3.37 -0.63
N HIS A 62 8.57 3.21 -1.13
CA HIS A 62 9.72 2.88 -0.29
C HIS A 62 9.94 3.95 0.80
N ARG A 63 9.86 5.23 0.46
CA ARG A 63 10.03 6.31 1.45
C ARG A 63 8.92 6.29 2.50
N GLN A 64 7.68 6.05 2.10
CA GLN A 64 6.55 5.95 3.03
C GLN A 64 6.70 4.74 3.96
N MET A 65 7.06 3.56 3.43
CA MET A 65 7.31 2.37 4.24
C MET A 65 8.45 2.59 5.25
N ALA A 66 9.56 3.19 4.80
CA ALA A 66 10.69 3.50 5.67
C ALA A 66 10.29 4.46 6.81
N ALA A 67 9.45 5.47 6.51
CA ALA A 67 8.95 6.40 7.52
C ALA A 67 8.06 5.70 8.56
N VAL A 68 7.13 4.84 8.12
CA VAL A 68 6.25 4.07 9.01
C VAL A 68 7.07 3.15 9.91
N LEU A 69 7.99 2.36 9.34
CA LEU A 69 8.82 1.42 10.10
C LEU A 69 9.75 2.13 11.09
N SER A 70 10.26 3.30 10.74
CA SER A 70 11.13 4.10 11.64
C SER A 70 10.34 4.75 12.78
N SER A 71 9.04 4.99 12.60
CA SER A 71 8.17 5.56 13.65
C SER A 71 7.57 4.54 14.61
N ALA A 72 7.70 3.25 14.29
CA ALA A 72 7.18 2.13 15.08
C ALA A 72 8.21 1.53 16.06
N GLY A 73 9.44 2.05 16.06
CA GLY A 73 10.52 1.69 17.01
C GLY A 73 10.79 2.80 18.01
#